data_AF-A0A067MUP2-F1
#
_entry.id   AF-A0A067MUP2-F1
#
_cell.length_a   1.000
_cell.length_b   1.000
_cell.length_c   1.000
_cell.angle_alpha   90.00
_cell.angle_beta   90.00
_cell.angle_gamma   90.00
#
_symmetry.space_group_name_H-M   'P 1'
#
loop_
_entity.id
_entity.type
_entity.pdbx_description
1 polymer ?
#
loop_
_entity_poly.entity_id
_entity_poly.type
_entity_poly.pdbx_seq_one_letter_code
_entity_poly.pdbx_strand_id
1 'polypeptide(L)' 'SLQLPKMNPFPHTNSVLAMDNCNTHRSDYLRAVVEAAGCRFEFLPAYSPDFSPIEMTFSI' A
#
# COMPACT_ATOMS: atom_id res chain seq x y z
N SER A 1 -16.89 -2.88 -6.83
CA SER A 1 -15.63 -2.44 -7.47
C SER A 1 -14.66 -2.06 -6.37
N LEU A 2 -13.38 -2.41 -6.50
CA LEU A 2 -12.37 -1.88 -5.59
C LEU A 2 -12.26 -0.37 -5.84
N GLN A 3 -12.58 0.45 -4.84
CA GLN A 3 -12.36 1.88 -4.94
C GLN A 3 -10.94 2.16 -4.44
N LEU A 4 -10.09 2.67 -5.33
CA LEU A 4 -8.81 3.19 -4.91
C LEU A 4 -9.05 4.40 -3.99
N PRO A 5 -8.19 4.62 -2.98
CA PRO A 5 -8.19 5.88 -2.24
C PRO A 5 -8.09 7.07 -3.21
N LYS A 6 -8.38 8.29 -2.75
CA LYS A 6 -8.07 9.50 -3.54
C LYS A 6 -6.55 9.59 -3.74
N MET A 7 -6.08 9.04 -4.86
CA MET A 7 -4.68 8.97 -5.26
C MET A 7 -4.47 9.76 -6.55
N ASN A 8 -3.24 10.24 -6.73
CA ASN A 8 -2.81 10.87 -7.97
C ASN A 8 -1.84 9.96 -8.72
N PRO A 9 -1.70 10.09 -10.06
CA PRO A 9 -0.64 9.40 -10.78
C PRO A 9 0.75 9.76 -10.24
N PHE A 10 1.66 8.79 -10.22
CA PHE A 10 3.05 9.02 -9.84
C PHE A 10 3.74 9.96 -10.86
N PRO A 11 4.57 10.94 -10.43
CA PRO A 11 5.17 11.13 -9.10
C PRO A 11 4.48 12.19 -8.21
N HIS A 12 3.20 12.50 -8.43
CA HIS A 12 2.48 13.50 -7.61
C HIS A 12 2.27 13.04 -6.16
N THR A 13 1.80 13.93 -5.29
CA THR A 13 1.47 13.57 -3.89
C THR A 13 0.38 12.48 -3.85
N ASN A 14 0.41 11.63 -2.83
CA ASN A 14 -0.54 10.51 -2.69
C ASN A 14 -0.59 9.57 -3.91
N SER A 15 0.57 9.19 -4.45
CA SER A 15 0.68 8.35 -5.66
C SER A 15 1.30 6.97 -5.45
N VAL A 16 1.66 6.63 -4.20
CA VAL A 16 2.23 5.33 -3.84
C VAL A 16 1.31 4.66 -2.84
N LEU A 17 0.87 3.44 -3.15
CA LEU A 17 0.20 2.56 -2.20
C LEU A 17 1.25 1.64 -1.59
N ALA A 18 1.57 1.88 -0.31
CA ALA A 18 2.42 1.01 0.48
C ALA A 18 1.55 -0.02 1.23
N MET A 19 1.90 -1.29 1.10
CA MET A 19 1.23 -2.41 1.77
C MET A 19 2.18 -3.09 2.76
N ASP A 20 1.64 -3.56 3.87
CA ASP A 20 2.38 -4.44 4.76
C ASP A 20 2.80 -5.74 4.03
N ASN A 21 3.99 -6.26 4.34
CA ASN A 21 4.58 -7.45 3.70
C ASN A 21 4.20 -8.74 4.45
N CYS A 22 2.97 -8.82 4.94
CA CYS A 22 2.37 -10.08 5.33
C CYS A 22 2.02 -10.91 4.09
N ASN A 23 2.27 -12.22 4.15
CA ASN A 23 2.05 -13.11 3.01
C ASN A 23 0.58 -13.12 2.53
N THR A 24 -0.37 -12.82 3.42
CA THR A 24 -1.81 -12.72 3.11
C THR A 24 -2.18 -11.46 2.31
N HIS A 25 -1.32 -10.44 2.27
CA HIS A 25 -1.56 -9.19 1.55
C HIS A 25 -1.01 -9.17 0.12
N ARG A 26 -0.41 -10.28 -0.33
CA ARG A 26 0.07 -10.42 -1.70
C ARG A 26 -1.09 -10.67 -2.66
N SER A 27 -1.65 -9.59 -3.19
CA SER A 27 -2.72 -9.64 -4.20
C SER A 27 -2.23 -9.06 -5.52
N ASP A 28 -2.03 -9.92 -6.51
CA ASP A 28 -1.66 -9.48 -7.87
C ASP A 28 -2.77 -8.65 -8.51
N TYR A 29 -4.03 -8.93 -8.17
CA TYR A 29 -5.17 -8.12 -8.59
C TYR A 29 -5.07 -6.68 -8.07
N LEU A 30 -4.69 -6.50 -6.79
CA LEU A 30 -4.55 -5.17 -6.21
C LEU A 30 -3.42 -4.38 -6.88
N ARG A 31 -2.27 -5.02 -7.12
CA ARG A 31 -1.16 -4.42 -7.87
C ARG A 31 -1.63 -3.93 -9.24
N ALA A 32 -2.30 -4.79 -10.01
CA ALA A 32 -2.76 -4.47 -11.36
C ALA A 32 -3.74 -3.27 -11.36
N VAL A 33 -4.66 -3.19 -10.40
CA VAL A 33 -5.61 -2.07 -10.30
C VAL A 33 -4.89 -0.76 -9.98
N VAL A 34 -3.89 -0.78 -9.08
CA VAL A 34 -3.14 0.40 -8.67
C VAL A 34 -2.24 0.91 -9.80
N GLU A 35 -1.53 0.01 -10.48
CA GLU A 35 -0.67 0.35 -11.61
C GLU A 35 -1.48 0.85 -12.81
N ALA A 36 -2.66 0.28 -13.08
CA ALA A 36 -3.59 0.77 -14.11
C ALA A 36 -4.09 2.19 -13.84
N ALA A 37 -4.11 2.63 -12.58
CA ALA A 37 -4.42 3.99 -12.19
C ALA A 37 -3.21 4.95 -12.26
N GLY A 38 -2.05 4.49 -12.74
CA GLY A 38 -0.82 5.27 -12.83
C GLY A 38 -0.12 5.49 -11.49
N CYS A 39 -0.49 4.73 -10.45
CA CYS A 39 0.10 4.79 -9.12
C CYS A 39 1.20 3.72 -8.98
N ARG A 40 2.08 3.85 -7.98
CA ARG A 40 3.06 2.81 -7.62
C ARG A 40 2.52 1.92 -6.51
N PHE A 41 2.85 0.63 -6.58
CA PHE A 41 2.49 -0.35 -5.56
C PHE A 41 3.77 -0.92 -4.92
N GLU A 42 3.94 -0.72 -3.62
CA GLU A 42 5.14 -1.13 -2.89
C GLU A 42 4.78 -1.93 -1.64
N PHE A 43 5.67 -2.84 -1.24
CA PHE A 43 5.59 -3.52 0.05
C PHE A 43 6.60 -2.92 1.02
N LEU A 44 6.21 -2.78 2.28
CA LEU A 44 7.13 -2.45 3.36
C LEU A 44 8.19 -3.57 3.53
N PRO A 45 9.40 -3.29 4.02
CA PRO A 45 10.34 -4.34 4.38
C PRO A 45 9.73 -5.30 5.41
N ALA A 46 10.12 -6.58 5.37
CA ALA A 46 9.62 -7.57 6.32
C ALA A 46 10.00 -7.18 7.76
N TYR A 47 9.03 -7.24 8.69
CA TYR A 47 9.17 -6.72 10.05
C TYR A 47 9.65 -5.26 10.08
N SER A 48 8.78 -4.37 9.61
CA SER A 48 8.95 -2.91 9.73
C SER A 48 7.92 -2.30 10.71
N PRO A 49 7.89 -2.73 11.99
CA PRO A 49 6.93 -2.19 12.96
C PRO A 49 7.07 -0.67 13.10
N ASP A 50 8.28 -0.13 12.90
CA ASP A 50 8.55 1.32 12.93
C ASP A 50 7.95 2.11 11.75
N PHE A 51 7.62 1.45 10.63
CA PHE A 51 7.12 2.11 9.40
C PHE A 51 5.62 1.89 9.15
N SER A 52 4.92 1.14 10.00
CA SER A 52 3.48 0.93 9.88
C SER A 52 2.75 1.67 11.00
N PRO A 53 2.08 2.81 10.74
CA PRO A 53 1.36 3.57 11.78
C PRO A 53 0.20 2.78 12.43
N ILE A 54 -0.18 1.62 11.87
CA ILE A 54 -1.20 0.75 12.47
C ILE A 54 -0.65 0.00 13.71
N GLU A 55 0.65 -0.20 13.82
CA GLU A 55 1.26 -0.94 14.95
C GLU A 55 1.03 -0.18 16.27
N MET A 56 1.14 1.15 16.26
CA MET A 56 0.78 2.00 17.41
C MET A 56 -0.72 1.95 17.75
N THR A 57 -1.57 1.57 16.79
CA THR A 57 -3.03 1.43 17.02
C THR A 57 -3.35 0.13 17.78
N PHE A 58 -2.46 -0.87 17.74
CA PHE A 58 -2.63 -2.17 18.42
C PHE A 58 -1.59 -2.42 19.53
N SER A 59 -0.68 -1.47 19.76
CA SER A 59 0.24 -1.48 20.89
C SER A 59 -0.54 -1.12 22.16
N ILE A 60 -0.47 -2.01 23.16
CA ILE A 60 -1.12 -1.87 24.48
C ILE A 60 -0.47 -0.80 25.33
#